data_AF-A0A327LT82-F1
#
_entry.id   AF-A0A327LT82-F1
#
_cell.length_a   1.000
_cell.length_b   1.000
_cell.length_c   1.000
_cell.angle_alpha   90.00
_cell.angle_beta   90.00
_cell.angle_gamma   90.00
#
_symmetry.space_group_name_H-M   'P 1'
#
loop_
_entity.id
_entity.type
_entity.pdbx_description
1 polymer ?
#
loop_
_entity_poly.entity_id
_entity_poly.type
_entity_poly.pdbx_seq_one_letter_code
_entity_poly.pdbx_strand_id
1 'polypeptide(L)'
;MRIVTEADFREHVVDRRAVGRNGDWNLSRSNGRLQGIYGGRQFKGMWRWSNVNWCRKGTLGGAMVDDCWRLEIDGGKLRVAPAKGGNTYTYRLN
;
A
#
# COMPACT_ATOMS: atom_id res chain seq x y z
N MET A 1 10.06 -2.93 -11.77
CA MET A 1 10.57 -3.98 -10.85
C MET A 1 9.46 -4.48 -9.94
N ARG A 2 9.29 -5.80 -9.81
CA ARG A 2 8.37 -6.36 -8.81
C ARG A 2 9.04 -6.36 -7.44
N ILE A 3 8.34 -5.91 -6.41
CA ILE A 3 8.81 -5.92 -5.03
C ILE A 3 8.37 -7.25 -4.41
N VAL A 4 9.32 -8.12 -4.09
CA VAL A 4 9.05 -9.46 -3.55
C VAL A 4 9.60 -9.65 -2.14
N THR A 5 10.47 -8.75 -1.66
CA THR A 5 11.01 -8.79 -0.31
C THR A 5 10.57 -7.58 0.53
N GLU A 6 10.59 -7.74 1.86
CA GLU A 6 10.34 -6.62 2.78
C GLU A 6 11.44 -5.55 2.68
N ALA A 7 12.68 -5.96 2.41
CA ALA A 7 13.80 -5.05 2.26
C ALA A 7 13.58 -4.08 1.09
N ASP A 8 13.22 -4.61 -0.09
CA ASP A 8 12.89 -3.78 -1.26
C ASP A 8 11.71 -2.84 -0.99
N PHE A 9 10.69 -3.33 -0.26
CA PHE A 9 9.54 -2.52 0.12
C PHE A 9 9.95 -1.36 1.03
N ARG A 10 10.79 -1.64 2.03
CA ARG A 10 11.31 -0.63 2.95
C ARG A 10 12.17 0.41 2.24
N GLU A 11 13.05 -0.02 1.35
CA GLU A 11 13.93 0.86 0.58
C GLU A 11 13.14 1.76 -0.39
N HIS A 12 12.11 1.21 -1.03
CA HIS A 12 11.47 1.88 -2.15
C HIS A 12 10.14 2.57 -1.83
N VAL A 13 9.43 2.16 -0.79
CA VAL A 13 8.04 2.60 -0.54
C VAL A 13 7.81 3.13 0.87
N VAL A 14 8.41 2.51 1.89
CA VAL A 14 8.19 2.91 3.28
C VAL A 14 8.64 4.36 3.52
N ASP A 15 7.86 5.06 4.35
CA ASP A 15 8.00 6.47 4.67
C ASP A 15 7.88 7.44 3.47
N ARG A 16 7.48 6.94 2.29
CA ARG A 16 7.11 7.75 1.11
C ARG A 16 5.60 7.76 0.92
N ARG A 17 5.05 8.91 0.50
CA ARG A 17 3.61 9.04 0.31
C ARG A 17 3.26 8.56 -1.09
N ALA A 18 2.47 7.48 -1.18
CA ALA A 18 1.90 7.01 -2.42
C ALA A 18 0.60 7.77 -2.73
N VAL A 19 0.54 8.53 -3.81
CA VAL A 19 -0.59 9.40 -4.18
C VAL A 19 -1.20 8.94 -5.51
N GLY A 20 -2.50 8.62 -5.48
CA GLY A 20 -3.30 8.25 -6.64
C GLY A 20 -3.88 9.47 -7.36
N ARG A 21 -4.33 9.29 -8.60
CA ARG A 21 -4.86 10.38 -9.44
C ARG A 21 -6.15 11.00 -8.90
N ASN A 22 -6.93 10.24 -8.14
CA ASN A 22 -8.22 10.64 -7.55
C ASN A 22 -8.07 11.29 -6.16
N GLY A 23 -6.85 11.64 -5.75
CA GLY A 23 -6.57 12.18 -4.41
C GLY A 23 -6.46 11.11 -3.32
N ASP A 24 -6.65 9.83 -3.66
CA ASP A 24 -6.33 8.73 -2.74
C ASP A 24 -4.84 8.77 -2.41
N TRP A 25 -4.50 8.44 -1.17
CA TRP A 25 -3.11 8.33 -0.80
C TRP A 25 -2.92 7.33 0.32
N ASN A 26 -1.71 6.81 0.44
CA ASN A 26 -1.33 5.99 1.58
C ASN A 26 0.12 6.22 1.97
N LEU A 27 0.42 5.91 3.23
CA LEU A 27 1.74 6.04 3.82
C LEU A 27 1.96 4.84 4.75
N SER A 28 2.79 3.91 4.29
CA SER A 28 3.34 2.83 5.10
C SER A 28 4.56 3.36 5.85
N ARG A 29 4.47 3.42 7.18
CA ARG A 29 5.54 3.93 8.05
C ARG A 29 6.50 2.84 8.49
N SER A 30 7.76 3.17 8.72
CA SER A 30 8.79 2.21 9.17
C SER A 30 8.44 1.46 10.45
N ASN A 31 7.65 2.07 11.33
CA ASN A 31 7.12 1.47 12.56
C ASN A 31 5.94 0.51 12.36
N GLY A 32 5.61 0.15 11.13
CA GLY A 32 4.52 -0.77 10.80
C GLY A 32 3.14 -0.14 10.72
N ARG A 33 2.98 1.16 11.03
CA ARG A 33 1.68 1.84 10.88
C ARG A 33 1.38 2.14 9.42
N LEU A 34 0.11 2.04 9.07
CA LEU A 34 -0.42 2.41 7.77
C LEU A 34 -1.58 3.39 7.94
N GLN A 35 -1.51 4.49 7.20
CA GLN A 35 -2.59 5.48 7.12
C GLN A 35 -2.82 5.88 5.67
N GLY A 36 -4.04 6.28 5.35
CA GLY A 36 -4.36 6.72 3.99
C GLY A 36 -5.79 7.22 3.84
N ILE A 37 -6.10 7.67 2.63
CA ILE A 37 -7.43 7.96 2.15
C ILE A 37 -7.67 7.09 0.92
N TYR A 38 -8.79 6.36 0.90
CA TYR A 38 -9.24 5.57 -0.26
C TYR A 38 -10.71 5.88 -0.52
N GLY A 39 -11.04 6.40 -1.70
CA GLY A 39 -12.40 6.82 -2.06
C GLY A 39 -12.98 7.81 -1.05
N GLY A 40 -12.17 8.75 -0.55
CA GLY A 40 -12.57 9.72 0.48
C GLY A 40 -12.70 9.16 1.90
N ARG A 41 -12.52 7.85 2.12
CA ARG A 41 -12.61 7.21 3.44
C ARG A 41 -11.22 7.05 4.04
N GLN A 42 -11.10 7.35 5.33
CA GLN A 42 -9.82 7.21 6.03
C GLN A 42 -9.50 5.74 6.35
N PHE A 43 -8.29 5.33 6.01
CA PHE A 43 -7.68 4.09 6.48
C PHE A 43 -6.79 4.36 7.69
N LYS A 44 -6.93 3.56 8.74
CA LYS A 44 -6.01 3.51 9.89
C LYS A 44 -5.73 2.05 10.23
N GLY A 45 -4.47 1.67 10.30
CA GLY A 45 -4.11 0.31 10.64
C GLY A 45 -2.61 0.07 10.67
N MET A 46 -2.27 -1.20 10.47
CA MET A 46 -0.91 -1.70 10.39
C MET A 46 -0.68 -2.30 9.00
N TRP A 47 0.56 -2.27 8.56
CA TRP A 47 1.02 -3.09 7.46
C TRP A 47 2.03 -4.13 7.96
N ARG A 48 2.13 -5.22 7.23
CA ARG A 48 3.18 -6.23 7.40
C ARG A 48 3.59 -6.77 6.05
N TRP A 49 4.82 -7.24 5.94
CA TRP A 49 5.22 -8.08 4.83
C TRP A 49 4.89 -9.54 5.12
N SER A 50 4.34 -10.27 4.16
CA SER A 50 4.06 -11.70 4.30
C SER A 50 4.32 -12.40 2.98
N ASN A 51 5.28 -13.31 2.97
CA ASN A 51 5.81 -13.95 1.75
C ASN A 51 6.31 -12.88 0.76
N VAL A 52 5.55 -12.66 -0.31
CA VAL A 52 5.86 -11.71 -1.40
C VAL A 52 4.82 -10.59 -1.52
N ASN A 53 4.02 -10.38 -0.47
CA ASN A 53 2.91 -9.43 -0.48
C ASN A 53 3.02 -8.42 0.65
N TRP A 54 2.57 -7.21 0.34
CA TRP A 54 2.24 -6.19 1.32
C TRP A 54 0.83 -6.43 1.84
N CYS A 55 0.70 -6.73 3.12
CA CYS A 55 -0.58 -6.98 3.77
C CYS A 55 -0.95 -5.84 4.70
N ARG A 56 -2.24 -5.53 4.77
CA ARG A 56 -2.79 -4.42 5.55
C ARG A 56 -3.89 -4.95 6.45
N LYS A 57 -3.90 -4.48 7.70
CA LYS A 57 -4.96 -4.78 8.65
C LYS A 57 -5.38 -3.53 9.40
N GLY A 58 -6.66 -3.20 9.40
CA GLY A 58 -7.15 -1.98 10.04
C GLY A 58 -8.60 -1.68 9.70
N THR A 59 -8.95 -0.40 9.75
CA THR A 59 -10.29 0.07 9.40
C THR A 59 -10.25 1.06 8.24
N LEU A 60 -11.21 0.94 7.32
CA LEU A 60 -11.46 1.87 6.22
C LEU A 60 -12.85 2.48 6.40
N GLY A 61 -12.91 3.75 6.82
CA GLY A 61 -14.16 4.43 7.16
C GLY A 61 -15.04 3.61 8.10
N GLY A 62 -14.44 3.03 9.15
CA GLY A 62 -15.11 2.22 10.17
C GLY A 62 -15.22 0.71 9.86
N ALA A 63 -15.11 0.30 8.59
CA ALA A 63 -15.20 -1.12 8.22
C ALA A 63 -13.84 -1.82 8.36
N MET A 64 -13.82 -3.04 8.90
CA MET A 64 -12.59 -3.84 9.00
C MET A 64 -12.07 -4.24 7.62
N VAL A 65 -10.75 -4.15 7.46
CA VAL A 65 -10.02 -4.58 6.26
C VAL A 65 -8.84 -5.46 6.71
N ASP A 66 -8.70 -6.61 6.07
CA ASP A 66 -7.54 -7.51 6.20
C ASP A 66 -7.27 -8.09 4.80
N ASP A 67 -6.28 -7.53 4.11
CA ASP A 67 -6.00 -7.86 2.70
C ASP A 67 -4.49 -7.85 2.40
N CYS A 68 -4.13 -8.46 1.27
CA CYS A 68 -2.75 -8.52 0.79
C CYS A 68 -2.67 -8.16 -0.69
N TRP A 69 -1.60 -7.47 -1.05
CA TRP A 69 -1.39 -6.88 -2.37
C TRP A 69 0.03 -7.14 -2.85
N ARG A 70 0.17 -7.37 -4.14
CA ARG A 70 1.43 -7.42 -4.88
C ARG A 70 1.82 -6.02 -5.30
N LEU A 71 3.10 -5.70 -5.19
CA LEU A 71 3.64 -4.39 -5.48
C LEU A 71 4.65 -4.44 -6.64
N GLU A 72 4.56 -3.46 -7.52
CA GLU A 72 5.52 -3.22 -8.59
C GLU A 72 5.88 -1.74 -8.61
N ILE A 73 7.17 -1.43 -8.76
CA ILE A 73 7.67 -0.05 -8.87
C ILE A 73 8.34 0.18 -10.22
N ASP A 74 8.01 1.28 -10.87
CA ASP A 74 8.63 1.71 -12.13
C ASP A 74 8.68 3.24 -12.20
N GLY A 75 9.87 3.81 -12.28
CA GLY A 75 10.07 5.26 -12.43
C GLY A 75 9.29 6.12 -11.41
N GLY A 76 9.28 5.73 -10.13
CA GLY A 76 8.54 6.43 -9.07
C GLY A 76 7.02 6.18 -9.06
N LYS A 77 6.51 5.31 -9.93
CA LYS A 77 5.12 4.84 -9.89
C LYS A 77 5.06 3.52 -9.13
N LEU A 78 4.18 3.45 -8.15
CA LEU A 78 3.84 2.24 -7.42
C LEU A 78 2.53 1.66 -7.98
N ARG A 79 2.59 0.49 -8.58
CA ARG A 79 1.44 -0.30 -9.02
C ARG A 79 1.12 -1.33 -7.94
N VAL A 80 -0.15 -1.40 -7.53
CA VAL A 80 -0.63 -2.31 -6.49
C VAL A 80 -1.79 -3.17 -7.01
N ALA A 81 -1.59 -4.48 -7.00
CA ALA A 81 -2.58 -5.45 -7.48
C ALA A 81 -3.01 -6.39 -6.34
N PRO A 82 -4.30 -6.70 -6.17
CA PRO A 82 -4.73 -7.61 -5.11
C PRO A 82 -4.06 -8.98 -5.26
N ALA A 83 -3.73 -9.61 -4.14
CA ALA A 83 -3.29 -11.00 -4.13
C ALA A 83 -4.45 -11.96 -4.47
N LYS A 84 -5.70 -11.58 -4.17
CA LYS A 84 -6.91 -12.37 -4.40
C LYS A 84 -7.89 -11.68 -5.35
N GLY A 85 -7.49 -11.48 -6.61
CA GLY A 85 -8.36 -10.95 -7.68
C GLY A 85 -8.86 -9.50 -7.45
N GLY A 86 -9.29 -8.83 -8.51
CA GLY A 86 -9.82 -7.47 -8.46
C GLY A 86 -8.96 -6.41 -9.13
N ASN A 87 -9.29 -5.14 -8.87
CA ASN A 87 -8.74 -4.01 -9.62
C ASN A 87 -7.31 -3.66 -9.18
N THR A 88 -6.47 -3.36 -10.15
CA THR A 88 -5.12 -2.84 -9.94
C THR A 88 -5.14 -1.32 -9.91
N TYR A 89 -4.38 -0.73 -9.00
CA TYR A 89 -4.27 0.71 -8.84
C TYR A 89 -2.82 1.16 -9.06
N THR A 90 -2.65 2.43 -9.42
CA THR A 90 -1.33 3.04 -9.61
C THR A 90 -1.24 4.36 -8.86
N TYR A 91 -0.17 4.50 -8.11
CA TYR A 91 0.18 5.65 -7.28
C TYR A 91 1.51 6.23 -7.74
N ARG A 92 1.73 7.52 -7.49
CA ARG A 92 3.05 8.15 -7.57
C ARG A 92 3.64 8.23 -6.18
N LEU A 93 4.91 7.88 -6.03
CA LEU A 93 5.64 8.03 -4.77
C LEU A 93 6.22 9.44 -4.69
N ASN A 94 5.95 10.11 -3.57
CA ASN A 94 6.49 11.42 -3.19
C ASN A 94 7.31 11.31 -1.91
#